data_AF-A0AAE1QCZ7-F1
#
_entry.id   AF-A0AAE1QCZ7-F1
#
_cell.length_a   1.000
_cell.length_b   1.000
_cell.length_c   1.000
_cell.angle_alpha   90.00
_cell.angle_beta   90.00
_cell.angle_gamma   90.00
#
_symmetry.space_group_name_H-M   'P 1'
#
loop_
_entity.id
_entity.type
_entity.pdbx_description
1 polymer ?
#
loop_
_entity_poly.entity_id
_entity_poly.type
_entity_poly.pdbx_seq_one_letter_code
_entity_poly.pdbx_strand_id
1 'polypeptide(L)'
;MKRNENPTLYRTPLQYSQMLHRKWLKPGGTLFFTDFCYGSSSHNHSNDFHNYVNKEKQYYLSTVTSCMEELQKVGFDVRVDDLQQEFLNILNTELSAFTTTRQAFINDFSEKDYNTLSTLWANKIRWTQEKQLTWASFTAHKKSTNTTTTTTTTNNTNTNGH
;
A
#
# COMPACT_ATOMS: atom_id res chain seq x y z
N MET A 1 8.38 -16.46 -19.89
CA MET A 1 7.71 -17.24 -18.83
C MET A 1 6.20 -17.22 -19.05
N LYS A 2 5.54 -18.34 -19.23
CA LYS A 2 4.28 -18.50 -18.48
C LYS A 2 4.58 -18.00 -17.04
N ARG A 3 3.96 -16.93 -16.48
CA ARG A 3 4.46 -16.13 -15.31
C ARG A 3 5.33 -14.85 -15.58
N ASN A 4 5.69 -14.43 -16.81
CA ASN A 4 6.83 -13.48 -17.07
C ASN A 4 6.62 -12.02 -16.80
N GLU A 5 5.42 -11.47 -16.99
CA GLU A 5 5.34 -10.02 -17.23
C GLU A 5 4.97 -9.21 -15.98
N ASN A 6 4.24 -9.77 -15.00
CA ASN A 6 4.12 -9.20 -13.64
C ASN A 6 3.50 -10.20 -12.62
N PRO A 7 4.10 -10.43 -11.43
CA PRO A 7 3.75 -11.50 -10.49
C PRO A 7 2.56 -11.28 -9.50
N THR A 8 1.55 -10.43 -9.76
CA THR A 8 0.27 -10.47 -9.00
C THR A 8 -0.60 -11.71 -9.33
N LEU A 9 0.00 -12.75 -9.89
CA LEU A 9 -0.54 -13.86 -10.70
C LEU A 9 -1.58 -14.79 -10.04
N TYR A 10 -2.16 -14.41 -8.90
CA TYR A 10 -3.39 -15.04 -8.44
C TYR A 10 -4.54 -14.06 -8.30
N ARG A 11 -4.29 -12.79 -7.92
CA ARG A 11 -5.35 -11.80 -7.69
C ARG A 11 -4.86 -10.36 -7.90
N THR A 12 -5.68 -9.54 -8.55
CA THR A 12 -5.51 -8.08 -8.56
C THR A 12 -5.68 -7.52 -7.14
N PRO A 13 -5.22 -6.30 -6.86
CA PRO A 13 -5.48 -5.64 -5.58
C PRO A 13 -6.97 -5.65 -5.21
N LEU A 14 -7.86 -5.32 -6.14
CA LEU A 14 -9.31 -5.44 -5.94
C LEU A 14 -9.76 -6.86 -5.52
N GLN A 15 -9.22 -7.90 -6.16
CA GLN A 15 -9.56 -9.29 -5.83
C GLN A 15 -9.05 -9.67 -4.42
N TYR A 16 -7.88 -9.17 -4.00
CA TYR A 16 -7.42 -9.34 -2.62
C TYR A 16 -8.29 -8.59 -1.61
N SER A 17 -8.64 -7.34 -1.90
CA SER A 17 -9.55 -6.54 -1.09
C SER A 17 -10.89 -7.26 -0.87
N GLN A 18 -11.46 -7.85 -1.92
CA GLN A 18 -12.67 -8.67 -1.84
C GLN A 18 -12.53 -9.87 -0.90
N MET A 19 -11.41 -10.57 -0.93
CA MET A 19 -11.18 -11.70 -0.04
C MET A 19 -10.98 -11.28 1.41
N LEU A 20 -10.18 -10.24 1.64
CA LEU A 20 -9.97 -9.66 2.95
C LEU A 20 -11.30 -9.28 3.56
N HIS A 21 -12.12 -8.52 2.84
CA HIS A 21 -13.42 -8.09 3.35
C HIS A 21 -14.40 -9.25 3.54
N ARG A 22 -14.53 -10.17 2.58
CA ARG A 22 -15.62 -11.16 2.60
C ARG A 22 -15.30 -12.43 3.39
N LYS A 23 -14.03 -12.84 3.43
CA LYS A 23 -13.63 -14.17 3.94
C LYS A 23 -12.64 -14.12 5.08
N TRP A 24 -11.62 -13.26 5.02
CA TRP A 24 -10.48 -13.38 5.92
C TRP A 24 -10.57 -12.49 7.15
N LEU A 25 -11.07 -11.26 7.00
CA LEU A 25 -11.21 -10.33 8.10
C LEU A 25 -12.55 -10.54 8.81
N LYS A 26 -12.52 -10.72 10.13
CA LYS A 26 -13.74 -10.77 10.96
C LYS A 26 -14.47 -9.41 10.91
N PRO A 27 -15.80 -9.36 11.12
CA PRO A 27 -16.51 -8.10 11.34
C PRO A 27 -15.83 -7.27 12.43
N GLY A 28 -15.67 -5.96 12.21
CA GLY A 28 -14.94 -5.06 13.11
C GLY A 28 -13.41 -5.11 12.98
N GLY A 29 -12.85 -5.99 12.12
CA GLY A 29 -11.41 -6.07 11.93
C GLY A 29 -10.82 -4.92 11.11
N THR A 30 -9.51 -4.73 11.25
CA THR A 30 -8.73 -3.68 10.58
C THR A 30 -7.66 -4.30 9.68
N LEU A 31 -7.54 -3.77 8.47
CA LEU A 31 -6.40 -3.96 7.58
C LEU A 31 -5.53 -2.71 7.66
N PHE A 32 -4.23 -2.87 7.90
CA PHE A 32 -3.24 -1.80 7.83
C PHE A 32 -2.08 -2.25 6.95
N PHE A 33 -1.64 -1.39 6.04
CA PHE A 33 -0.43 -1.59 5.25
C PHE A 33 0.15 -0.26 4.78
N THR A 34 1.43 -0.28 4.41
CA THR A 34 2.08 0.82 3.68
C THR A 34 2.59 0.30 2.36
N ASP A 35 2.61 1.14 1.34
CA ASP A 35 3.07 0.74 0.01
C ASP A 35 3.64 1.92 -0.79
N PHE A 36 4.51 1.60 -1.74
CA PHE A 36 4.94 2.55 -2.76
C PHE A 36 3.78 2.80 -3.73
N CYS A 37 3.55 4.05 -4.05
CA CYS A 37 2.52 4.47 -4.98
C CYS A 37 3.11 5.38 -6.05
N TYR A 38 2.45 5.45 -7.21
CA TYR A 38 2.70 6.55 -8.13
C TYR A 38 2.33 7.86 -7.43
N GLY A 39 3.25 8.83 -7.49
CA GLY A 39 3.01 10.17 -6.98
C GLY A 39 2.09 10.98 -7.90
N SER A 40 1.76 12.20 -7.48
CA SER A 40 0.81 13.09 -8.17
C SER A 40 1.38 13.86 -9.36
N SER A 41 2.49 13.41 -9.96
CA SER A 41 3.09 14.07 -11.13
C SER A 41 2.06 14.24 -12.26
N SER A 42 1.90 15.47 -12.73
CA SER A 42 1.13 15.80 -13.95
C SER A 42 1.92 15.55 -15.24
N HIS A 43 3.22 15.25 -15.13
CA HIS A 43 4.12 14.98 -16.25
C HIS A 43 4.35 13.48 -16.42
N ASN A 44 4.70 13.07 -17.64
CA ASN A 44 5.17 11.71 -17.92
C ASN A 44 6.36 11.38 -17.02
N HIS A 45 6.32 10.22 -16.38
CA HIS A 45 7.42 9.71 -15.59
C HIS A 45 8.71 9.56 -16.40
N SER A 46 9.83 9.83 -15.75
CA SER A 46 11.18 9.69 -16.29
C SER A 46 11.47 8.25 -16.74
N ASN A 47 12.30 8.11 -17.78
CA ASN A 47 12.65 6.79 -18.33
C ASN A 47 13.37 5.89 -17.32
N ASP A 48 14.21 6.47 -16.46
CA ASP A 48 14.89 5.74 -15.39
C ASP A 48 13.93 5.28 -14.31
N PHE A 49 12.93 6.09 -13.93
CA PHE A 49 11.87 5.62 -13.02
C PHE A 49 11.05 4.48 -13.65
N HIS A 50 10.65 4.61 -14.92
CA HIS A 50 9.97 3.53 -15.63
C HIS A 50 10.81 2.25 -15.72
N ASN A 51 12.12 2.37 -15.94
CA ASN A 51 13.02 1.22 -15.97
C ASN A 51 13.11 0.54 -14.60
N TYR A 52 13.24 1.33 -13.54
CA TYR A 52 13.26 0.87 -12.17
C TYR A 52 11.97 0.11 -11.80
N VAL A 53 10.81 0.72 -12.03
CA VAL A 53 9.50 0.15 -11.68
C VAL A 53 9.22 -1.11 -12.49
N ASN A 54 9.34 -1.04 -13.82
CA ASN A 54 8.81 -2.09 -14.70
C ASN A 54 9.82 -3.20 -15.03
N LYS A 55 11.13 -2.90 -15.03
CA LYS A 55 12.14 -3.88 -15.44
C LYS A 55 12.96 -4.39 -14.26
N GLU A 56 13.49 -3.49 -13.44
CA GLU A 56 14.38 -3.89 -12.35
C GLU A 56 13.62 -4.49 -11.17
N LYS A 57 12.49 -3.87 -10.81
CA LYS A 57 11.67 -4.30 -9.67
C LYS A 57 10.40 -5.04 -10.05
N GLN A 58 9.92 -4.84 -11.27
CA GLN A 58 8.67 -5.42 -11.76
C GLN A 58 7.49 -5.15 -10.81
N TYR A 59 7.43 -3.94 -10.24
CA TYR A 59 6.37 -3.55 -9.33
C TYR A 59 5.04 -3.37 -10.07
N TYR A 60 3.95 -3.59 -9.35
CA TYR A 60 2.63 -3.08 -9.71
C TYR A 60 2.32 -1.92 -8.78
N LEU A 61 2.57 -0.68 -9.22
CA LEU A 61 2.27 0.50 -8.43
C LEU A 61 0.87 1.02 -8.79
N SER A 62 0.08 1.33 -7.77
CA SER A 62 -1.17 2.09 -7.90
C SER A 62 -0.93 3.56 -7.55
N THR A 63 -1.81 4.45 -7.99
CA THR A 63 -1.91 5.76 -7.32
C THR A 63 -2.57 5.56 -5.95
N VAL A 64 -2.29 6.47 -5.02
CA VAL A 64 -2.89 6.47 -3.67
C VAL A 64 -4.43 6.44 -3.77
N THR A 65 -4.99 7.29 -4.64
CA THR A 65 -6.44 7.36 -4.89
C THR A 65 -7.01 6.06 -5.45
N SER A 66 -6.34 5.44 -6.44
CA SER A 66 -6.83 4.19 -7.04
C SER A 66 -6.90 3.06 -6.01
N CYS A 67 -5.88 2.94 -5.16
CA CYS A 67 -5.86 1.91 -4.11
C CYS A 67 -6.97 2.14 -3.07
N MET A 68 -7.15 3.40 -2.63
CA MET A 68 -8.24 3.78 -1.72
C MET A 68 -9.62 3.41 -2.29
N GLU A 69 -9.87 3.75 -3.55
CA GLU A 69 -11.14 3.46 -4.21
C GLU A 69 -11.42 1.96 -4.31
N GLU A 70 -10.41 1.13 -4.59
CA GLU A 70 -10.57 -0.33 -4.64
C GLU A 70 -10.98 -0.92 -3.28
N LEU A 71 -10.42 -0.40 -2.18
CA LEU A 71 -10.81 -0.81 -0.83
C LEU A 71 -12.25 -0.36 -0.50
N GLN A 72 -12.59 0.89 -0.80
CA GLN A 72 -13.92 1.44 -0.57
C GLN A 72 -15.00 0.72 -1.37
N LYS A 73 -14.74 0.39 -2.65
CA LYS A 73 -15.64 -0.38 -3.53
C LYS A 73 -16.04 -1.73 -2.92
N VAL A 74 -15.22 -2.29 -2.05
CA VAL A 74 -15.48 -3.58 -1.40
C VAL A 74 -16.27 -3.44 -0.09
N GLY A 75 -16.36 -2.24 0.47
CA GLY A 75 -17.13 -1.93 1.68
C GLY A 75 -16.30 -1.60 2.92
N PHE A 76 -14.97 -1.45 2.78
CA PHE A 76 -14.13 -0.91 3.84
C PHE A 76 -14.40 0.58 4.06
N ASP A 77 -14.34 1.01 5.32
CA ASP A 77 -14.12 2.41 5.67
C ASP A 77 -12.61 2.68 5.69
N VAL A 78 -12.14 3.63 4.89
CA VAL A 78 -10.72 3.75 4.54
C VAL A 78 -10.17 5.12 4.91
N ARG A 79 -9.09 5.14 5.67
CA ARG A 79 -8.22 6.28 5.91
C ARG A 79 -6.90 6.07 5.18
N VAL A 80 -6.40 7.14 4.56
CA VAL A 80 -5.10 7.14 3.89
C VAL A 80 -4.30 8.33 4.38
N ASP A 81 -3.01 8.10 4.63
CA ASP A 81 -2.05 9.16 4.95
C ASP A 81 -0.93 9.10 3.90
N ASP A 82 -0.66 10.24 3.24
CA ASP A 82 0.46 10.40 2.31
C ASP A 82 1.72 10.65 3.14
N LEU A 83 2.66 9.71 3.10
CA LEU A 83 3.88 9.69 3.90
C LEU A 83 5.08 10.24 3.12
N GLN A 84 4.85 11.07 2.11
CA GLN A 84 5.91 11.62 1.26
C GLN A 84 7.04 12.28 2.07
N GLN A 85 6.70 13.09 3.08
CA GLN A 85 7.68 13.84 3.87
C GLN A 85 8.47 12.91 4.78
N GLU A 86 7.80 11.97 5.44
CA GLU A 86 8.42 10.93 6.25
C GLU A 86 9.37 10.08 5.41
N PHE A 87 8.95 9.70 4.19
CA PHE A 87 9.77 8.93 3.28
C PHE A 87 11.03 9.69 2.87
N LEU A 88 10.91 10.96 2.50
CA LEU A 88 12.06 11.81 2.19
C LEU A 88 13.01 11.95 3.39
N ASN A 89 12.48 12.15 4.59
CA ASN A 89 13.29 12.26 5.79
C ASN A 89 14.09 10.97 6.07
N ILE A 90 13.43 9.81 5.96
CA ILE A 90 14.07 8.49 6.11
C ILE A 90 15.16 8.33 5.07
N LEU A 91 14.87 8.54 3.78
CA LEU A 91 15.84 8.34 2.70
C LEU A 91 17.07 9.25 2.85
N ASN A 92 16.88 10.53 3.19
CA ASN A 92 17.99 11.45 3.41
C ASN A 92 18.84 11.05 4.61
N THR A 93 18.20 10.64 5.72
CA THR A 93 18.88 10.19 6.93
C THR A 93 19.67 8.91 6.67
N GLU A 94 19.06 7.91 6.03
CA GLU A 94 19.69 6.64 5.68
C GLU A 94 20.85 6.83 4.71
N LEU A 95 20.67 7.63 3.65
CA LEU A 95 21.75 7.91 2.70
C LEU A 95 22.91 8.65 3.37
N SER A 96 22.62 9.66 4.19
CA SER A 96 23.66 10.38 4.93
C SER A 96 24.44 9.41 5.83
N ALA A 97 23.76 8.61 6.65
CA ALA A 97 24.40 7.61 7.50
C ALA A 97 25.23 6.62 6.68
N PHE A 98 24.66 6.07 5.60
CA PHE A 98 25.35 5.11 4.74
C PHE A 98 26.63 5.68 4.14
N THR A 99 26.62 6.94 3.68
CA THR A 99 27.81 7.56 3.10
C THR A 99 28.99 7.66 4.07
N THR A 100 28.73 7.83 5.37
CA THR A 100 29.79 7.83 6.39
C THR A 100 30.46 6.46 6.56
N THR A 101 29.79 5.38 6.17
CA THR A 101 30.28 4.00 6.30
C THR A 101 31.02 3.48 5.05
N ARG A 102 31.23 4.33 4.04
CA ARG A 102 31.73 3.94 2.71
C ARG A 102 32.93 2.99 2.75
N GLN A 103 34.00 3.35 3.47
CA GLN A 103 35.23 2.56 3.45
C GLN A 103 35.02 1.18 4.07
N ALA A 104 34.29 1.11 5.20
CA ALA A 104 33.96 -0.16 5.84
C ALA A 104 33.09 -1.03 4.93
N PHE A 105 32.08 -0.45 4.28
CA PHE A 105 31.23 -1.18 3.35
C PHE A 105 32.00 -1.71 2.13
N ILE A 106 32.90 -0.91 1.55
CA ILE A 106 33.70 -1.35 0.39
C ILE A 106 34.64 -2.50 0.77
N ASN A 107 35.18 -2.50 1.99
CA ASN A 107 36.02 -3.59 2.48
C ASN A 107 35.25 -4.92 2.59
N ASP A 108 33.98 -4.86 3.01
CA ASP A 108 33.13 -6.05 3.18
C ASP A 108 32.43 -6.50 1.89
N PHE A 109 32.22 -5.57 0.95
CA PHE A 109 31.48 -5.78 -0.29
C PHE A 109 32.30 -5.33 -1.50
N SER A 110 31.86 -4.25 -2.17
CA SER A 110 32.58 -3.67 -3.31
C SER A 110 32.21 -2.21 -3.51
N GLU A 111 33.07 -1.48 -4.21
CA GLU A 111 32.78 -0.11 -4.64
C GLU A 111 31.56 -0.04 -5.57
N LYS A 112 31.36 -1.08 -6.40
CA LYS A 112 30.20 -1.17 -7.28
C LYS A 112 28.90 -1.29 -6.50
N ASP A 113 28.85 -2.11 -5.45
CA ASP A 113 27.65 -2.28 -4.63
C ASP A 113 27.33 -1.01 -3.85
N TYR A 114 28.37 -0.36 -3.30
CA TYR A 114 28.22 0.93 -2.62
C TYR A 114 27.62 1.99 -3.55
N ASN A 115 28.18 2.12 -4.76
CA ASN A 115 27.69 3.09 -5.75
C ASN A 115 26.27 2.75 -6.18
N THR A 116 25.96 1.47 -6.38
CA THR A 116 24.60 1.01 -6.76
C THR A 116 23.55 1.40 -5.72
N LEU A 117 23.81 1.14 -4.44
CA LEU A 117 22.89 1.49 -3.35
C LEU A 117 22.76 3.00 -3.17
N SER A 118 23.89 3.73 -3.19
CA SER A 118 23.91 5.19 -3.06
C SER A 118 23.11 5.86 -4.18
N THR A 119 23.31 5.42 -5.43
CA THR A 119 22.56 5.92 -6.58
C THR A 119 21.07 5.57 -6.48
N LEU A 120 20.72 4.37 -6.02
CA LEU A 120 19.32 3.99 -5.85
C LEU A 120 18.60 4.87 -4.82
N TRP A 121 19.20 5.12 -3.66
CA TRP A 121 18.64 6.03 -2.65
C TRP A 121 18.53 7.46 -3.18
N ALA A 122 19.57 7.98 -3.85
CA ALA A 122 19.54 9.30 -4.46
C ALA A 122 18.43 9.43 -5.52
N ASN A 123 18.24 8.40 -6.36
CA ASN A 123 17.16 8.36 -7.34
C ASN A 123 15.77 8.34 -6.68
N LYS A 124 15.57 7.56 -5.60
CA LYS A 124 14.30 7.56 -4.86
C LYS A 124 13.97 8.94 -4.29
N ILE A 125 14.97 9.62 -3.71
CA ILE A 125 14.80 11.00 -3.22
C ILE A 125 14.34 11.91 -4.36
N ARG A 126 15.04 11.87 -5.50
CA ARG A 126 14.67 12.66 -6.69
C ARG A 126 13.26 12.34 -7.17
N TRP A 127 12.94 11.07 -7.40
CA TRP A 127 11.62 10.65 -7.90
C TRP A 127 10.50 11.05 -6.95
N THR A 128 10.75 11.06 -5.65
CA THR A 128 9.77 11.53 -4.66
C THR A 128 9.62 13.05 -4.66
N GLN A 129 10.71 13.80 -4.79
CA GLN A 129 10.65 15.27 -4.95
C GLN A 129 9.93 15.68 -6.25
N GLU A 130 10.13 14.92 -7.32
CA GLU A 130 9.48 15.11 -8.62
C GLU A 130 8.05 14.55 -8.68
N LYS A 131 7.51 14.06 -7.56
CA LYS A 131 6.17 13.48 -7.45
C LYS A 131 5.92 12.29 -8.38
N GLN A 132 6.98 11.57 -8.78
CA GLN A 132 6.87 10.33 -9.54
C GLN A 132 6.57 9.13 -8.62
N LEU A 133 7.16 9.13 -7.43
CA LEU A 133 7.04 8.09 -6.41
C LEU A 133 6.56 8.70 -5.09
N THR A 134 5.56 8.10 -4.44
CA THR A 134 5.24 8.41 -3.04
C THR A 134 5.18 7.12 -2.21
N TRP A 135 5.14 7.29 -0.89
CA TRP A 135 4.87 6.23 0.08
C TRP A 135 3.60 6.61 0.82
N ALA A 136 2.67 5.67 0.97
CA ALA A 136 1.40 5.92 1.64
C ALA A 136 1.07 4.81 2.62
N SER A 137 0.35 5.15 3.68
CA SER A 137 -0.28 4.18 4.58
C SER A 137 -1.78 4.12 4.38
N PHE A 138 -2.33 2.92 4.39
CA PHE A 138 -3.75 2.64 4.24
C PHE A 138 -4.25 1.92 5.49
N THR A 139 -5.29 2.48 6.10
CA THR A 139 -6.02 1.84 7.19
C THR A 139 -7.45 1.60 6.74
N ALA A 140 -7.89 0.36 6.72
CA ALA A 140 -9.21 -0.04 6.22
C ALA A 140 -9.98 -0.86 7.27
N HIS A 141 -11.14 -0.36 7.69
CA HIS A 141 -11.98 -0.96 8.71
C HIS A 141 -13.17 -1.68 8.09
N LYS A 142 -13.36 -2.95 8.46
CA LYS A 142 -14.57 -3.70 8.11
C LYS A 142 -15.64 -3.44 9.16
N LYS A 143 -16.84 -3.05 8.73
CA LYS A 143 -17.97 -2.77 9.63
C LYS A 143 -18.27 -3.95 10.56
N SER A 144 -18.58 -3.65 11.82
CA SER A 144 -19.10 -4.65 12.76
C SER A 144 -20.52 -5.04 12.37
N THR A 145 -20.84 -6.33 12.46
CA THR A 145 -22.21 -6.82 12.32
C THR A 145 -22.87 -6.76 13.69
N ASN A 146 -23.58 -5.68 13.99
CA ASN A 146 -24.51 -5.70 15.12
C ASN A 146 -25.71 -6.55 14.71
N THR A 147 -25.79 -7.78 15.22
CA THR A 147 -27.01 -8.59 15.12
C THR A 147 -28.07 -7.93 15.99
N THR A 148 -28.84 -7.00 15.43
CA THR A 148 -30.07 -6.55 16.07
C THR A 148 -31.05 -7.71 15.99
N THR A 149 -31.11 -8.52 17.04
CA THR A 149 -32.20 -9.47 17.24
C THR A 149 -33.46 -8.65 17.50
N THR A 150 -34.21 -8.36 16.45
CA THR A 150 -35.58 -7.86 16.58
C THR A 150 -36.39 -8.93 17.28
N THR A 151 -36.54 -8.81 18.60
CA THR A 151 -37.44 -9.66 19.37
C THR A 151 -38.84 -9.18 19.06
N THR A 152 -39.51 -9.83 18.11
CA THR A 152 -40.95 -9.64 17.89
C THR A 152 -41.69 -10.21 19.09
N THR A 153 -42.04 -9.36 20.04
CA THR A 153 -42.98 -9.71 21.12
C THR A 153 -44.37 -9.86 20.51
N THR A 154 -44.77 -11.09 20.21
CA THR A 154 -46.16 -11.41 19.83
C THR A 154 -47.02 -11.37 21.09
N ASN A 155 -47.70 -10.25 21.33
CA ASN A 155 -48.73 -10.18 22.36
C ASN A 155 -49.96 -10.98 21.91
N ASN A 156 -50.12 -12.19 22.46
CA ASN A 156 -51.35 -12.97 22.36
C ASN A 156 -52.33 -12.46 23.41
N THR A 157 -53.26 -11.59 23.02
CA THR A 157 -54.47 -11.32 23.81
C THR A 157 -55.49 -12.41 23.51
N ASN A 158 -55.58 -13.40 24.39
CA ASN A 158 -56.68 -14.35 24.42
C ASN A 158 -57.96 -13.62 24.85
N THR A 159 -58.88 -13.41 23.91
CA THR A 159 -60.28 -13.13 24.19
C THR A 159 -60.98 -14.45 24.49
N ASN A 160 -61.22 -14.74 25.77
CA ASN A 160 -62.21 -15.74 26.16
C ASN A 160 -63.48 -15.01 26.59
N GLY A 161 -64.52 -15.13 25.76
CA GLY A 161 -65.88 -14.82 26.16
C GLY A 161 -66.51 -16.04 26.82
N HIS A 162 -67.23 -15.81 27.92
CA HIS A 162 -68.56 -16.34 28.24
C HIS A 162 -69.18 -15.43 29.31
#